data_AF-A0A812Q867-F1
#
_entry.id   AF-A0A812Q867-F1
#
_cell.length_a   1.000
_cell.length_b   1.000
_cell.length_c   1.000
_cell.angle_alpha   90.00
_cell.angle_beta   90.00
_cell.angle_gamma   90.00
#
_symmetry.space_group_name_H-M   'P 1'
#
loop_
_entity.id
_entity.type
_entity.pdbx_description
1 polymer ?
#
loop_
_entity_poly.entity_id
_entity_poly.type
_entity_poly.pdbx_seq_one_letter_code
_entity_poly.pdbx_strand_id
1 'polypeptide(L)'
;MMEDSPDLGERILRKLGYLDDSFNTDLEEALQVFVNTSENKRLLRTIGAIPDLRDADSAMSVTLRQAFLSSRTDGSWQQAPSDTNVRQLLLQRRLLHKSASKGDVFKAMQQYVQKESLETMKTYNGLVWRIVAAMNAEDPCRRDVVSP
;
A
#
# COMPACT_ATOMS: atom_id res chain seq x y z
N MET A 1 -25.55 0.80 -2.67
CA MET A 1 -25.05 0.25 -3.94
C MET A 1 -23.92 1.17 -4.39
N MET A 2 -22.73 0.67 -4.69
CA MET A 2 -21.70 1.52 -5.32
C MET A 2 -22.09 1.69 -6.79
N GLU A 3 -22.22 2.93 -7.24
CA GLU A 3 -22.48 3.22 -8.65
C GLU A 3 -21.19 2.97 -9.44
N ASP A 4 -21.37 2.24 -10.53
CA ASP A 4 -20.28 1.86 -11.41
C ASP A 4 -19.76 3.10 -12.16
N SER A 5 -18.46 3.40 -12.04
CA SER A 5 -17.84 4.59 -12.62
C SER A 5 -16.36 4.33 -12.94
N PRO A 6 -15.77 4.99 -13.96
CA PRO A 6 -14.34 4.84 -14.28
C PRO A 6 -13.41 5.18 -13.11
N ASP A 7 -13.80 6.14 -12.27
CA ASP A 7 -13.09 6.63 -11.08
C ASP A 7 -13.40 5.82 -9.81
N LEU A 8 -14.19 4.74 -9.89
CA LEU A 8 -14.59 3.96 -8.72
C LEU A 8 -13.37 3.41 -7.96
N GLY A 9 -12.36 2.90 -8.67
CA GLY A 9 -11.14 2.37 -8.07
C GLY A 9 -10.40 3.43 -7.27
N GLU A 10 -10.18 4.62 -7.85
CA GLU A 10 -9.53 5.74 -7.17
C GLU A 10 -10.31 6.18 -5.92
N ARG A 11 -11.64 6.30 -6.03
CA ARG A 11 -12.50 6.68 -4.90
C ARG A 11 -12.44 5.68 -3.75
N ILE A 12 -12.37 4.39 -4.06
CA ILE A 12 -12.25 3.35 -3.03
C ILE A 12 -10.87 3.42 -2.38
N LEU A 13 -9.79 3.56 -3.15
CA LEU A 13 -8.44 3.71 -2.60
C LEU A 13 -8.32 4.95 -1.69
N ARG A 14 -8.94 6.07 -2.08
CA ARG A 14 -9.05 7.27 -1.22
C ARG A 14 -9.79 6.97 0.08
N LYS A 15 -10.96 6.31 0.01
CA LYS A 15 -11.74 5.93 1.20
C LYS A 15 -11.01 4.97 2.14
N LEU A 16 -10.19 4.09 1.58
CA LEU A 16 -9.37 3.14 2.34
C LEU A 16 -8.05 3.76 2.85
N GLY A 17 -7.75 5.01 2.49
CA GLY A 17 -6.56 5.74 2.92
C GLY A 17 -5.28 5.44 2.13
N TYR A 18 -5.39 4.73 1.00
CA TYR A 18 -4.24 4.42 0.14
C TYR A 18 -3.82 5.60 -0.73
N LEU A 19 -4.75 6.50 -1.06
CA LEU A 19 -4.53 7.66 -1.91
C LEU A 19 -5.03 8.94 -1.21
N ASP A 20 -4.27 10.03 -1.30
CA ASP A 20 -4.62 11.35 -0.79
C ASP A 20 -3.94 12.48 -1.60
N ASP A 21 -4.31 13.73 -1.35
CA ASP A 21 -3.79 14.90 -2.07
C ASP A 21 -2.48 15.45 -1.48
N SER A 22 -1.81 14.69 -0.60
CA SER A 22 -0.64 15.12 0.16
C SER A 22 0.58 14.22 -0.04
N PHE A 23 0.69 13.13 0.71
CA PHE A 23 1.84 12.24 0.70
C PHE A 23 1.57 10.92 -0.02
N ASN A 24 0.34 10.68 -0.47
CA ASN A 24 -0.07 9.48 -1.17
C ASN A 24 -0.78 9.82 -2.49
N THR A 25 -0.15 10.64 -3.33
CA THR A 25 -0.76 11.15 -4.58
C THR A 25 -0.58 10.22 -5.78
N ASP A 26 0.34 9.26 -5.69
CA ASP A 26 0.70 8.35 -6.79
C ASP A 26 -0.25 7.14 -6.79
N LEU A 27 -1.08 7.05 -7.84
CA LEU A 27 -2.07 6.00 -7.99
C LEU A 27 -1.43 4.63 -8.20
N GLU A 28 -0.35 4.55 -8.96
CA GLU A 28 0.38 3.31 -9.23
C GLU A 28 0.90 2.70 -7.93
N GLU A 29 1.54 3.51 -7.08
CA GLU A 29 1.99 3.04 -5.76
C GLU A 29 0.83 2.70 -4.83
N ALA A 30 -0.26 3.48 -4.85
CA ALA A 30 -1.44 3.15 -4.05
C ALA A 30 -2.01 1.77 -4.44
N LEU A 31 -2.05 1.47 -5.73
CA LEU A 31 -2.46 0.16 -6.27
C LEU A 31 -1.50 -0.95 -5.85
N GLN A 32 -0.19 -0.72 -6.02
CA GLN A 32 0.84 -1.68 -5.65
C GLN A 32 0.76 -2.04 -4.17
N VAL A 33 0.61 -1.04 -3.29
CA VAL A 33 0.50 -1.27 -1.84
C VAL A 33 -0.83 -1.98 -1.53
N PHE A 34 -1.94 -1.56 -2.13
CA PHE A 34 -3.25 -2.19 -1.94
C PHE A 34 -3.25 -3.68 -2.29
N VAL A 35 -2.73 -4.05 -3.47
CA VAL A 35 -2.67 -5.44 -3.96
C VAL A 35 -1.71 -6.29 -3.13
N ASN A 36 -0.69 -5.67 -2.51
CA ASN A 36 0.27 -6.37 -1.66
C ASN A 36 -0.06 -6.36 -0.17
N THR A 37 -1.15 -5.70 0.24
CA THR A 37 -1.71 -5.83 1.59
C THR A 37 -2.27 -7.23 1.78
N SER A 38 -1.92 -7.89 2.88
CA SER A 38 -2.15 -9.34 3.10
C SER A 38 -3.60 -9.77 2.89
N GLU A 39 -4.58 -9.11 3.52
CA GLU A 39 -5.99 -9.50 3.36
C GLU A 39 -6.53 -9.15 1.98
N ASN A 40 -6.15 -7.99 1.43
CA ASN A 40 -6.57 -7.58 0.09
C ASN A 40 -6.05 -8.56 -0.97
N LYS A 41 -4.78 -8.95 -0.89
CA LYS A 41 -4.18 -9.98 -1.75
C LYS A 41 -4.95 -11.29 -1.65
N ARG A 42 -5.29 -11.74 -0.43
CA ARG A 42 -6.05 -12.97 -0.20
C ARG A 42 -7.44 -12.90 -0.84
N LEU A 43 -8.14 -11.78 -0.70
CA LEU A 43 -9.44 -11.54 -1.31
C LEU A 43 -9.34 -11.53 -2.85
N LEU A 44 -8.40 -10.76 -3.41
CA LEU A 44 -8.16 -10.71 -4.86
C LEU A 44 -7.82 -12.09 -5.43
N ARG A 45 -7.02 -12.90 -4.72
CA ARG A 45 -6.73 -14.28 -5.10
C ARG A 45 -7.98 -15.16 -5.11
N THR A 46 -8.83 -15.02 -4.09
CA THR A 46 -10.06 -15.83 -3.94
C THR A 46 -11.03 -15.61 -5.09
N ILE A 47 -11.10 -14.39 -5.62
CA ILE A 47 -11.98 -14.04 -6.73
C ILE A 47 -11.31 -14.17 -8.11
N GLY A 48 -10.00 -14.47 -8.17
CA GLY A 48 -9.23 -14.59 -9.41
C GLY A 48 -8.92 -13.25 -10.08
N ALA A 49 -8.81 -12.17 -9.30
CA ALA A 49 -8.60 -10.81 -9.78
C ALA A 49 -7.29 -10.20 -9.24
N ILE A 50 -6.21 -10.98 -9.17
CA ILE A 50 -4.88 -10.41 -8.89
C ILE A 50 -4.43 -9.71 -10.18
N PRO A 51 -4.29 -8.37 -10.18
CA PRO A 51 -3.76 -7.67 -11.35
C PRO A 51 -2.28 -8.00 -11.55
N ASP A 52 -1.84 -8.06 -12.81
CA ASP A 52 -0.42 -8.03 -13.13
C ASP A 52 0.07 -6.58 -12.96
N LEU A 53 1.10 -6.36 -12.14
CA LEU A 53 1.66 -5.02 -11.93
C LEU A 53 2.51 -4.53 -13.11
N ARG A 54 2.72 -5.38 -14.12
CA ARG A 54 3.31 -5.00 -15.41
C ARG A 54 2.28 -4.46 -16.39
N ASP A 55 0.99 -4.67 -16.10
CA ASP A 55 -0.07 -4.16 -16.94
C ASP A 55 -0.13 -2.63 -16.84
N ALA A 56 -0.58 -1.98 -17.91
CA ALA A 56 -0.83 -0.55 -17.88
C ALA A 56 -1.83 -0.16 -16.78
N ASP A 57 -1.69 1.03 -16.20
CA ASP A 57 -2.54 1.56 -15.12
C ASP A 57 -4.06 1.40 -15.38
N SER A 58 -4.45 1.51 -16.65
CA SER A 58 -5.84 1.36 -17.09
C SER A 58 -6.37 -0.08 -16.91
N ALA A 59 -5.54 -1.09 -17.19
CA ALA A 59 -5.90 -2.50 -17.04
C ALA A 59 -5.95 -2.92 -15.55
N MET A 60 -5.03 -2.40 -14.74
CA MET A 60 -5.08 -2.59 -13.28
C MET A 60 -6.34 -1.96 -12.67
N SER A 61 -6.68 -0.74 -13.09
CA SER A 61 -7.87 -0.03 -12.62
C SER A 61 -9.16 -0.77 -12.99
N VAL A 62 -9.23 -1.35 -14.20
CA VAL A 62 -10.37 -2.20 -14.62
C VAL A 62 -10.47 -3.46 -13.77
N THR A 63 -9.36 -4.15 -13.53
CA THR A 63 -9.33 -5.37 -12.70
C THR A 63 -9.82 -5.09 -11.27
N LEU A 64 -9.36 -4.00 -10.66
CA LEU A 64 -9.82 -3.63 -9.32
C LEU A 64 -11.28 -3.17 -9.29
N ARG A 65 -11.73 -2.41 -10.29
CA ARG A 65 -13.14 -2.04 -10.42
C ARG A 65 -14.03 -3.29 -10.46
N GLN A 66 -13.65 -4.30 -11.22
CA GLN A 66 -14.35 -5.59 -11.25
C GLN A 66 -14.30 -6.31 -9.89
N ALA A 67 -13.14 -6.29 -9.22
CA ALA A 67 -13.00 -6.85 -7.87
C ALA A 67 -13.93 -6.19 -6.85
N PHE A 68 -14.01 -4.85 -6.87
CA PHE A 68 -14.86 -4.07 -5.97
C PHE A 68 -16.36 -4.26 -6.20
N LEU A 69 -16.75 -4.52 -7.44
CA LEU A 69 -18.15 -4.80 -7.81
C LEU A 69 -18.52 -6.28 -7.68
N SER A 70 -17.55 -7.16 -7.41
CA SER A 70 -17.78 -8.59 -7.31
C SER A 70 -18.57 -8.93 -6.05
N SER A 71 -19.70 -9.61 -6.23
CA SER A 71 -20.47 -10.22 -5.13
C SER A 71 -19.75 -11.39 -4.45
N ARG A 72 -18.58 -11.79 -4.96
CA ARG A 72 -17.74 -12.84 -4.38
C ARG A 72 -16.85 -12.35 -3.24
N THR A 73 -16.83 -11.03 -2.99
CA THR A 73 -16.23 -10.44 -1.79
C THR A 73 -17.33 -9.90 -0.89
N ASP A 74 -17.09 -9.89 0.41
CA ASP A 74 -17.96 -9.24 1.40
C ASP A 74 -17.73 -7.72 1.47
N GLY A 75 -16.79 -7.20 0.67
CA GLY A 75 -16.40 -5.80 0.68
C GLY A 75 -15.48 -5.40 1.84
N SER A 76 -14.98 -6.35 2.63
CA SER A 76 -14.12 -6.13 3.81
C SER A 76 -12.67 -5.84 3.42
N TRP A 77 -12.46 -4.84 2.57
CA TRP A 77 -11.12 -4.42 2.14
C TRP A 77 -10.34 -3.79 3.29
N GLN A 78 -9.08 -4.22 3.45
CA GLN A 78 -8.19 -3.73 4.48
C GLN A 78 -7.73 -2.30 4.15
N GLN A 79 -7.80 -1.42 5.16
CA GLN A 79 -7.32 -0.04 5.10
C GLN A 79 -5.79 0.03 4.90
N ALA A 80 -5.31 1.20 4.47
CA ALA A 80 -3.90 1.48 4.28
C ALA A 80 -3.08 1.20 5.56
N PRO A 81 -1.81 0.79 5.42
CA PRO A 81 -0.98 0.40 6.56
C PRO A 81 -0.74 1.57 7.52
N SER A 82 -0.81 1.27 8.82
CA SER A 82 -0.43 2.23 9.86
C SER A 82 1.09 2.39 9.93
N ASP A 83 1.56 3.61 10.17
CA ASP A 83 2.96 3.93 10.38
C ASP A 83 3.45 3.71 11.82
N THR A 84 2.60 3.20 12.72
CA THR A 84 2.92 3.02 14.15
C THR A 84 4.22 2.24 14.37
N ASN A 85 4.36 1.08 13.71
CA ASN A 85 5.55 0.23 13.85
C ASN A 85 6.79 0.89 13.25
N VAL A 86 6.61 1.59 12.12
CA VAL A 86 7.69 2.31 11.44
C VAL A 86 8.17 3.48 12.31
N ARG A 87 7.26 4.25 12.92
CA ARG A 87 7.61 5.31 13.87
C ARG A 87 8.41 4.77 15.05
N GLN A 88 8.00 3.64 15.63
CA GLN A 88 8.75 3.01 16.73
C GLN A 88 10.16 2.62 16.28
N LEU A 89 10.30 2.00 15.11
CA LEU A 89 11.61 1.66 14.53
C LEU A 89 12.49 2.90 14.35
N LEU A 90 11.96 3.97 13.76
CA LEU A 90 12.71 5.20 13.51
C LEU A 90 13.12 5.90 14.82
N LEU A 91 12.28 5.86 15.85
CA LEU A 91 12.62 6.34 17.20
C LEU A 91 13.77 5.52 17.81
N GLN A 92 13.72 4.20 17.71
CA GLN A 92 14.78 3.31 18.22
C GLN A 92 16.11 3.54 17.50
N ARG A 93 16.07 3.77 16.18
CA ARG A 93 17.24 4.10 15.36
C ARG A 93 17.71 5.55 15.51
N ARG A 94 17.07 6.35 16.38
CA ARG A 94 17.35 7.78 16.62
C ARG A 94 17.26 8.66 15.36
N LEU A 95 16.46 8.23 14.39
CA LEU A 95 16.17 8.99 13.15
C LEU A 95 14.97 9.93 13.32
N LEU A 96 14.21 9.79 14.40
CA LEU A 96 13.01 10.56 14.69
C LEU A 96 12.98 11.00 16.15
N HIS A 97 12.25 12.07 16.44
CA HIS A 97 11.90 12.53 17.78
C HIS A 97 10.41 12.27 18.06
N LYS A 98 10.00 12.18 19.34
CA LYS A 98 8.65 11.75 19.73
C LYS A 98 7.52 12.68 19.24
N SER A 99 7.80 13.97 19.07
CA SER A 99 6.84 14.98 18.61
C SER A 99 6.97 15.31 17.12
N ALA A 100 7.58 14.42 16.33
CA ALA A 100 7.83 14.64 14.92
C ALA A 100 6.53 14.70 14.11
N SER A 101 6.46 15.68 13.21
CA SER A 101 5.35 15.83 12.28
C SER A 101 5.29 14.67 11.28
N LYS A 102 4.16 14.51 10.58
CA LYS A 102 4.05 13.52 9.49
C LYS A 102 5.10 13.76 8.40
N GLY A 103 5.43 15.02 8.09
CA GLY A 103 6.48 15.37 7.14
C GLY A 103 7.88 14.97 7.60
N ASP A 104 8.17 15.08 8.89
CA ASP A 104 9.45 14.62 9.46
C ASP A 104 9.57 13.10 9.42
N VAL A 105 8.48 12.38 9.71
CA VAL A 105 8.44 10.92 9.57
C VAL A 105 8.66 10.50 8.14
N PHE A 106 8.04 11.19 7.17
CA PHE A 106 8.23 10.91 5.76
C PHE A 106 9.71 11.05 5.35
N LYS A 107 10.37 12.15 5.73
CA LYS A 107 11.80 12.35 5.49
C LYS A 107 12.67 11.28 6.17
N ALA A 108 12.36 10.93 7.41
CA ALA A 108 13.09 9.90 8.15
C ALA A 108 12.93 8.51 7.51
N MET A 109 11.75 8.18 6.98
CA MET A 109 11.52 6.95 6.20
C MET A 109 12.37 6.93 4.93
N GLN A 110 12.40 8.04 4.17
CA GLN A 110 13.23 8.13 2.96
C GLN A 110 14.72 7.92 3.28
N GLN A 111 15.23 8.55 4.34
CA GLN A 111 16.61 8.36 4.80
C GLN A 111 16.88 6.91 5.23
N TYR A 112 15.92 6.29 5.93
CA TYR A 112 16.05 4.90 6.37
C TYR A 112 16.13 3.94 5.18
N VAL A 113 15.21 4.07 4.20
CA VAL A 113 15.18 3.24 2.99
C VAL A 113 16.47 3.38 2.19
N GLN A 114 16.98 4.61 2.02
CA GLN A 114 18.27 4.83 1.37
C GLN A 114 19.45 4.19 2.13
N LYS A 115 19.49 4.34 3.45
CA LYS A 115 20.58 3.80 4.28
C LYS A 115 20.61 2.28 4.28
N GLU A 116 19.45 1.64 4.30
CA GLU A 116 19.30 0.18 4.29
C GLU A 116 19.28 -0.39 2.86
N SER A 117 19.53 0.43 1.83
CA SER A 117 19.53 0.04 0.40
C SER A 117 18.24 -0.66 -0.05
N LEU A 118 17.11 -0.25 0.52
CA LEU A 118 15.78 -0.74 0.13
C LEU A 118 15.30 0.00 -1.13
N GLU A 119 14.45 -0.65 -1.91
CA GLU A 119 13.80 -0.03 -3.06
C GLU A 119 13.00 1.22 -2.62
N THR A 120 13.28 2.35 -3.26
CA THR A 120 12.66 3.63 -2.93
C THR A 120 11.26 3.72 -3.50
N MET A 121 10.30 4.05 -2.63
CA MET A 121 8.93 4.42 -3.00
C MET A 121 8.77 5.94 -2.84
N LYS A 122 7.87 6.55 -3.59
CA LYS A 122 7.57 7.99 -3.61
C LYS A 122 6.55 8.38 -2.55
N THR A 123 5.63 7.49 -2.19
CA THR A 123 4.50 7.78 -1.30
C THR A 123 4.76 7.35 0.14
N TYR A 124 4.03 7.96 1.07
CA TYR A 124 4.08 7.63 2.48
C TYR A 124 3.72 6.17 2.73
N ASN A 125 2.59 5.72 2.19
CA ASN A 125 2.10 4.36 2.32
C ASN A 125 3.05 3.36 1.65
N GLY A 126 3.64 3.73 0.50
CA GLY A 126 4.67 2.94 -0.16
C GLY A 126 5.88 2.71 0.75
N LEU A 127 6.41 3.78 1.35
CA LEU A 127 7.55 3.68 2.28
C LEU A 127 7.19 2.87 3.54
N VAL A 128 6.01 3.09 4.12
CA VAL A 128 5.55 2.31 5.28
C VAL A 128 5.49 0.83 4.94
N TRP A 129 4.83 0.48 3.83
CA TRP A 129 4.72 -0.90 3.38
C TRP A 129 6.09 -1.53 3.13
N ARG A 130 7.01 -0.79 2.49
CA ARG A 130 8.37 -1.27 2.21
C ARG A 130 9.17 -1.55 3.47
N ILE A 131 9.13 -0.63 4.43
CA ILE A 131 9.86 -0.77 5.70
C ILE A 131 9.25 -1.93 6.51
N VAL A 132 7.93 -2.02 6.60
CA VAL A 132 7.25 -3.13 7.30
C VAL A 132 7.54 -4.47 6.60
N ALA A 133 7.60 -4.50 5.27
CA ALA A 133 8.00 -5.70 4.53
C ALA A 133 9.44 -6.11 4.86
N ALA A 134 10.38 -5.17 4.92
CA ALA A 134 11.76 -5.44 5.29
C ALA A 134 11.90 -5.91 6.75
N MET A 135 11.14 -5.31 7.68
CA MET A 135 11.12 -5.74 9.10
C MET A 135 10.65 -7.19 9.27
N ASN A 136 9.74 -7.63 8.40
CA ASN A 136 9.13 -8.96 8.44
C ASN A 136 9.73 -9.90 7.38
N ALA A 137 10.90 -9.58 6.81
CA ALA A 137 11.51 -10.37 5.73
C ALA A 137 11.89 -11.80 6.18
N GLU A 138 12.07 -12.01 7.49
CA GLU A 138 12.32 -13.34 8.08
C GLU A 138 11.02 -14.11 8.41
N ASP A 139 9.83 -13.54 8.19
CA ASP A 139 8.56 -14.23 8.45
C ASP A 139 8.22 -15.19 7.29
N PRO A 140 8.28 -16.52 7.52
CA PRO A 140 8.03 -17.53 6.48
C PRO A 140 6.59 -17.55 5.95
N CYS A 141 5.65 -16.80 6.55
CA CYS A 141 4.26 -16.71 6.09
C CYS A 141 4.07 -15.72 4.93
N ARG A 142 5.06 -14.87 4.61
CA ARG A 142 4.99 -13.91 3.50
C ARG A 142 5.67 -14.44 2.23
N ARG A 143 5.12 -15.50 1.65
CA ARG A 143 5.44 -15.90 0.27
C ARG A 143 4.71 -14.97 -0.72
N ASP A 144 5.43 -14.55 -1.76
CA ASP A 144 4.92 -13.92 -2.99
C ASP A 144 4.52 -12.44 -2.88
N VAL A 145 5.50 -11.53 -2.76
CA VAL A 145 5.29 -10.12 -3.14
C VAL A 145 4.93 -10.10 -4.63
N VAL A 146 3.84 -9.41 -4.99
CA VAL A 146 3.54 -9.14 -6.39
C VAL A 146 4.45 -7.96 -6.72
N SER A 147 5.55 -8.26 -7.39
CA SER A 147 6.51 -7.27 -7.88
C SER A 147 6.19 -6.91 -9.32
N PRO A 148 6.55 -5.69 -9.78
CA PRO A 148 6.60 -5.39 -11.19
C PRO A 148 7.55 -6.33 -11.97
#